data_AF-V7AG83-F1
#
_entry.id   AF-V7AG83-F1
#
_cell.length_a   1.000
_cell.length_b   1.000
_cell.length_c   1.000
_cell.angle_alpha   90.00
_cell.angle_beta   90.00
_cell.angle_gamma   90.00
#
_symmetry.space_group_name_H-M   'P 1'
#
loop_
_entity.id
_entity.type
_entity.pdbx_description
1 polymer ?
#
loop_
_entity_poly.entity_id
_entity_poly.type
_entity_poly.pdbx_seq_one_letter_code
_entity_poly.pdbx_strand_id
1 'polypeptide(L)'
;MLQRRKKDQSYSSSSSSSDISMPPFLPIRTTSEPSFKSFILILSILLNLYLLFLTWAPSYAPLTSSTLITTVSPTTRRHLLFSVASSSLSWPRRLPYLRLWYSPNSTRALAFLDKPPPLPLNSSSSSSSPPVVISADTSAFPYTFRGGLRSAIRVARAVKEAVDRNETDVRWFVFGDDDTVFFVDNVVRALARYDHRRWFYVGSNSESYDQNVDHSFEMAFGGGGFAISCSLAEVLARVLDSCLRRYANLYGSDSRIYSCVAELGVGLTHEPGFHQVL
;
A
#
# COMPACT_ATOMS: atom_id res chain seq x y z
N MET A 1 44.84 39.11 -26.78
CA MET A 1 43.43 39.53 -26.81
C MET A 1 42.70 38.83 -25.68
N LEU A 2 42.37 39.55 -24.60
CA LEU A 2 41.59 39.03 -23.47
C LEU A 2 40.88 40.19 -22.76
N GLN A 3 39.59 39.97 -22.50
CA GLN A 3 38.69 40.83 -21.72
C GLN A 3 39.25 41.16 -20.32
N ARG A 4 38.85 42.33 -19.78
CA ARG A 4 38.34 42.42 -18.39
C ARG A 4 37.73 43.80 -18.02
N ARG A 5 36.49 43.74 -17.53
CA ARG A 5 35.86 44.40 -16.36
C ARG A 5 36.13 45.89 -16.02
N LYS A 6 35.03 46.63 -15.79
CA LYS A 6 34.58 47.29 -14.52
C LYS A 6 33.34 48.15 -14.84
N LYS A 7 32.17 48.03 -14.20
CA LYS A 7 31.75 48.46 -12.84
C LYS A 7 32.02 49.94 -12.56
N ASP A 8 30.98 50.78 -12.45
CA ASP A 8 30.43 51.24 -11.16
C ASP A 8 29.37 52.35 -11.35
N GLN A 9 28.49 52.41 -10.35
CA GLN A 9 27.48 53.44 -10.09
C GLN A 9 28.11 54.81 -9.82
N SER A 10 27.39 55.90 -10.09
CA SER A 10 27.19 56.94 -9.07
C SER A 10 26.12 57.96 -9.48
N TYR A 11 25.52 58.49 -8.44
CA TYR A 11 24.38 59.41 -8.35
C TYR A 11 24.91 60.84 -8.19
N SER A 12 24.26 61.85 -8.76
CA SER A 12 24.37 63.26 -8.33
C SER A 12 23.14 64.02 -8.85
N SER A 13 22.16 64.37 -8.01
CA SER A 13 22.08 65.56 -7.14
C SER A 13 21.73 66.85 -7.88
N SER A 14 20.63 67.50 -7.45
CA SER A 14 20.38 68.95 -7.32
C SER A 14 18.86 69.19 -7.47
N SER A 15 18.14 69.57 -6.42
CA SER A 15 17.88 70.96 -5.96
C SER A 15 17.39 71.85 -7.11
N SER A 16 16.32 72.63 -7.08
CA SER A 16 15.40 73.12 -6.05
C SER A 16 14.63 74.25 -6.76
N SER A 17 13.31 74.36 -6.64
CA SER A 17 12.59 75.65 -6.67
C SER A 17 11.09 75.42 -6.57
N SER A 18 10.54 75.97 -5.50
CA SER A 18 9.13 76.02 -5.15
C SER A 18 8.42 77.13 -5.92
N ASP A 19 7.32 76.80 -6.60
CA ASP A 19 6.24 77.74 -6.89
C ASP A 19 4.93 77.19 -6.33
N ILE A 20 4.33 77.98 -5.44
CA ILE A 20 3.11 77.67 -4.71
C ILE A 20 1.92 78.04 -5.60
N SER A 21 1.28 77.02 -6.18
CA SER A 21 -0.08 77.13 -6.70
C SER A 21 -1.02 76.31 -5.81
N MET A 22 -2.02 76.97 -5.19
CA MET A 22 -3.06 76.26 -4.44
C MET A 22 -3.82 75.30 -5.37
N PRO A 23 -3.92 74.00 -5.03
CA PRO A 23 -4.73 73.07 -5.80
C PRO A 23 -6.23 73.31 -5.53
N PRO A 24 -7.10 73.12 -6.53
CA PRO A 24 -8.54 73.25 -6.36
C PRO A 24 -9.07 72.15 -5.43
N PHE A 25 -10.17 72.46 -4.73
CA PHE A 25 -10.89 71.53 -3.86
C PHE A 25 -11.08 70.16 -4.53
N LEU A 26 -10.52 69.12 -3.91
CA LEU A 26 -10.72 67.73 -4.31
C LEU A 26 -12.22 67.39 -4.20
N PRO A 27 -12.83 66.79 -5.24
CA PRO A 27 -14.18 66.24 -5.10
C PRO A 27 -14.12 65.10 -4.08
N ILE A 28 -15.00 65.13 -3.08
CA ILE A 28 -15.21 64.00 -2.17
C ILE A 28 -15.60 62.82 -3.03
N ARG A 29 -14.68 61.84 -3.15
CA ARG A 29 -14.93 60.58 -3.84
C ARG A 29 -15.95 59.82 -3.01
N THR A 30 -17.22 59.91 -3.39
CA THR A 30 -18.26 59.00 -2.92
C THR A 30 -17.77 57.58 -3.13
N THR A 31 -17.60 56.84 -2.04
CA THR A 31 -17.23 55.42 -2.08
C THR A 31 -18.27 54.70 -2.91
N SER A 32 -17.86 54.15 -4.05
CA SER A 32 -18.72 53.32 -4.89
C SER A 32 -19.25 52.17 -4.03
N GLU A 33 -20.57 52.02 -3.96
CA GLU A 33 -21.17 50.88 -3.27
C GLU A 33 -20.58 49.58 -3.80
N PRO A 34 -20.26 48.62 -2.91
CA PRO A 34 -19.68 47.36 -3.33
C PRO A 34 -20.64 46.67 -4.30
N SER A 35 -20.13 46.34 -5.48
CA SER A 35 -20.86 45.56 -6.48
C SER A 35 -21.40 44.27 -5.84
N PHE A 36 -22.58 43.82 -6.24
CA PHE A 36 -23.15 42.53 -5.82
C PHE A 36 -22.16 41.36 -5.92
N LYS A 37 -21.24 41.41 -6.90
CA LYS A 37 -20.14 40.44 -7.05
C LYS A 37 -19.14 40.48 -5.89
N SER A 38 -18.82 41.67 -5.38
CA SER A 38 -17.98 41.85 -4.19
C SER A 38 -18.66 41.27 -2.95
N PHE A 39 -19.98 41.40 -2.83
CA PHE A 39 -20.74 40.80 -1.74
C PHE A 39 -20.70 39.27 -1.78
N ILE A 40 -20.90 38.67 -2.97
CA ILE A 40 -20.77 37.21 -3.17
C ILE A 40 -19.36 36.72 -2.83
N LEU A 41 -18.32 37.46 -3.26
CA LEU A 41 -16.94 37.09 -2.98
C LEU A 41 -16.64 37.12 -1.47
N ILE A 42 -17.10 38.16 -0.77
CA ILE A 42 -16.93 38.28 0.69
C ILE A 42 -17.67 37.14 1.40
N LEU A 43 -18.90 36.84 1.01
CA LEU A 43 -19.67 35.74 1.59
C LEU A 43 -18.99 34.38 1.37
N SER A 44 -18.44 34.15 0.18
CA SER A 44 -17.68 32.94 -0.13
C SER A 44 -16.42 32.82 0.72
N ILE A 45 -15.66 33.91 0.87
CA ILE A 45 -14.45 33.92 1.72
C ILE A 45 -14.82 33.65 3.19
N LEU A 46 -15.88 34.29 3.70
CA LEU A 46 -16.35 34.07 5.08
C LEU A 46 -16.82 32.64 5.29
N LEU A 47 -17.51 32.03 4.32
CA LEU A 47 -17.93 30.63 4.38
C LEU A 47 -16.72 29.69 4.40
N ASN A 48 -15.73 29.92 3.55
CA ASN A 48 -14.51 29.10 3.52
C ASN A 48 -13.71 29.24 4.83
N LEU A 49 -13.60 30.45 5.40
CA LEU A 49 -12.97 30.67 6.70
C LEU A 49 -13.75 30.01 7.84
N TYR A 50 -15.08 30.05 7.79
CA TYR A 50 -15.95 29.37 8.76
C TYR A 50 -15.80 27.83 8.68
N LEU A 51 -15.75 27.26 7.47
CA LEU A 51 -15.50 25.84 7.28
C LEU A 51 -14.10 25.44 7.75
N LEU A 52 -13.08 26.25 7.46
CA LEU A 52 -11.72 26.04 7.97
C LEU A 52 -11.69 26.09 9.49
N PHE A 53 -12.41 27.02 10.13
CA PHE A 53 -12.52 27.13 11.58
C PHE A 53 -13.26 25.92 12.18
N LEU A 54 -14.31 25.41 11.53
CA LEU A 54 -14.97 24.17 11.94
C LEU A 54 -14.04 22.95 11.83
N THR A 55 -13.21 22.88 10.80
CA THR A 55 -12.21 21.80 10.65
C THR A 55 -10.99 21.98 11.57
N TRP A 56 -10.74 23.21 12.03
CA TRP A 56 -9.66 23.58 12.94
C TRP A 56 -10.12 23.75 14.38
N ALA A 57 -11.37 23.38 14.69
CA ALA A 57 -11.75 23.03 16.04
C ALA A 57 -11.35 21.57 16.24
N PRO A 58 -10.16 21.26 16.80
CA PRO A 58 -9.90 19.92 17.27
C PRO A 58 -11.00 19.62 18.28
N SER A 59 -11.88 18.69 17.92
CA SER A 59 -12.64 17.96 18.90
C SER A 59 -11.63 17.14 19.68
N TYR A 60 -10.93 17.78 20.62
CA TYR A 60 -10.31 17.10 21.74
C TYR A 60 -11.47 16.64 22.63
N ALA A 61 -12.23 15.65 22.14
CA ALA A 61 -12.74 14.67 23.06
C ALA A 61 -11.48 14.13 23.73
N PRO A 62 -11.30 14.29 25.06
CA PRO A 62 -10.28 13.52 25.72
C PRO A 62 -10.61 12.07 25.35
N LEU A 63 -9.68 11.40 24.67
CA LEU A 63 -9.65 9.95 24.78
C LEU A 63 -9.46 9.73 26.27
N THR A 64 -10.56 9.57 27.00
CA THR A 64 -10.57 8.59 28.07
C THR A 64 -10.01 7.37 27.39
N SER A 65 -8.74 7.09 27.72
CA SER A 65 -8.08 5.84 27.40
C SER A 65 -8.92 4.80 28.14
N SER A 66 -10.05 4.46 27.53
CA SER A 66 -10.75 3.23 27.75
C SER A 66 -9.69 2.22 27.43
N THR A 67 -9.05 1.77 28.48
CA THR A 67 -8.36 0.51 28.60
C THR A 67 -9.42 -0.58 28.38
N LEU A 68 -10.09 -0.57 27.22
CA LEU A 68 -10.33 -1.78 26.49
C LEU A 68 -8.93 -2.25 26.08
N ILE A 69 -8.21 -2.79 27.06
CA ILE A 69 -7.30 -3.89 26.83
C ILE A 69 -8.19 -4.87 26.09
N THR A 70 -8.18 -4.79 24.77
CA THR A 70 -8.74 -5.88 24.01
C THR A 70 -7.77 -7.00 24.35
N THR A 71 -8.20 -7.90 25.23
CA THR A 71 -7.48 -9.12 25.57
C THR A 71 -7.56 -10.04 24.36
N VAL A 72 -7.05 -9.58 23.22
CA VAL A 72 -6.71 -10.45 22.11
C VAL A 72 -5.62 -11.35 22.68
N SER A 73 -5.90 -12.64 22.78
CA SER A 73 -4.88 -13.60 23.19
C SER A 73 -3.65 -13.42 22.28
N PRO A 74 -2.42 -13.64 22.77
CA PRO A 74 -1.23 -13.37 21.97
C PRO A 74 -1.28 -14.04 20.58
N THR A 75 -0.87 -13.32 19.53
CA THR A 75 -0.70 -13.92 18.20
C THR A 75 0.43 -14.95 18.26
N THR A 76 0.23 -16.10 17.63
CA THR A 76 1.17 -17.24 17.64
C THR A 76 1.34 -17.74 16.21
N ARG A 77 2.30 -18.64 15.98
CA ARG A 77 2.53 -19.23 14.65
C ARG A 77 1.28 -19.88 14.04
N ARG A 78 0.38 -20.42 14.87
CA ARG A 78 -0.85 -21.08 14.40
C ARG A 78 -1.89 -20.12 13.85
N HIS A 79 -1.84 -18.85 14.26
CA HIS A 79 -2.75 -17.81 13.80
C HIS A 79 -2.36 -17.21 12.43
N LEU A 80 -1.20 -17.56 11.89
CA LEU A 80 -0.71 -17.09 10.59
C LEU A 80 -0.88 -18.21 9.56
N LEU A 81 -1.52 -17.91 8.42
CA LEU A 81 -1.56 -18.79 7.27
C LEU A 81 -0.61 -18.27 6.20
N PHE A 82 0.50 -18.98 5.98
CA PHE A 82 1.45 -18.67 4.92
C PHE A 82 0.97 -19.26 3.59
N SER A 83 0.81 -18.43 2.57
CA SER A 83 0.35 -18.80 1.23
C SER A 83 1.47 -18.52 0.25
N VAL A 84 2.15 -19.58 -0.19
CA VAL A 84 3.32 -19.49 -1.05
C VAL A 84 2.90 -19.64 -2.50
N ALA A 85 3.19 -18.65 -3.34
CA ALA A 85 2.97 -18.73 -4.77
C ALA A 85 4.12 -19.49 -5.44
N SER A 86 3.80 -20.54 -6.20
CA SER A 86 4.79 -21.33 -6.95
C SER A 86 4.22 -21.79 -8.29
N SER A 87 5.03 -22.53 -9.05
CA SER A 87 4.58 -23.28 -10.22
C SER A 87 4.99 -24.74 -10.09
N SER A 88 4.26 -25.64 -10.73
CA SER A 88 4.60 -27.07 -10.90
C SER A 88 6.06 -27.25 -11.32
N LEU A 89 6.55 -26.40 -12.23
CA LEU A 89 7.90 -26.49 -12.77
C LEU A 89 8.99 -26.00 -11.79
N SER A 90 8.73 -24.92 -11.05
CA SER A 90 9.68 -24.38 -10.07
C SER A 90 9.68 -25.17 -8.76
N TRP A 91 8.54 -25.74 -8.38
CA TRP A 91 8.30 -26.36 -7.08
C TRP A 91 9.38 -27.34 -6.62
N PRO A 92 9.82 -28.33 -7.42
CA PRO A 92 10.85 -29.28 -6.97
C PRO A 92 12.18 -28.61 -6.62
N ARG A 93 12.54 -27.55 -7.34
CA ARG A 93 13.80 -26.80 -7.12
C ARG A 93 13.70 -25.79 -5.99
N ARG A 94 12.49 -25.33 -5.68
CA ARG A 94 12.21 -24.26 -4.70
C ARG A 94 11.86 -24.81 -3.32
N LEU A 95 11.40 -26.05 -3.25
CA LEU A 95 11.09 -26.74 -1.99
C LEU A 95 12.21 -26.67 -0.92
N PRO A 96 13.51 -26.75 -1.26
CA PRO A 96 14.57 -26.55 -0.26
C PRO A 96 14.52 -25.21 0.47
N TYR A 97 14.10 -24.12 -0.17
CA TYR A 97 13.97 -22.81 0.49
C TYR A 97 12.85 -22.82 1.53
N LEU A 98 11.70 -23.42 1.19
CA LEU A 98 10.58 -23.54 2.11
C LEU A 98 10.93 -24.39 3.34
N ARG A 99 11.72 -25.44 3.16
CA ARG A 99 12.18 -26.32 4.26
C ARG A 99 13.04 -25.59 5.30
N LEU A 100 13.60 -24.44 4.98
CA LEU A 100 14.39 -23.64 5.93
C LEU A 100 13.52 -23.06 7.06
N TRP A 101 12.24 -22.80 6.79
CA TRP A 101 11.36 -22.11 7.71
C TRP A 101 10.04 -22.83 7.99
N TYR A 102 9.59 -23.70 7.09
CA TYR A 102 8.38 -24.47 7.26
C TYR A 102 8.60 -25.65 8.22
N SER A 103 7.74 -25.73 9.24
CA SER A 103 7.66 -26.85 10.16
C SER A 103 6.22 -27.37 10.23
N PRO A 104 5.93 -28.62 9.81
CA PRO A 104 4.57 -29.18 9.78
C PRO A 104 3.83 -29.07 11.12
N ASN A 105 4.58 -29.24 12.22
CA ASN A 105 4.04 -29.25 13.57
C ASN A 105 3.88 -27.86 14.18
N SER A 106 4.27 -26.77 13.52
CA SER A 106 4.17 -25.43 14.11
C SER A 106 3.75 -24.33 13.14
N THR A 107 3.95 -24.53 11.84
CA THR A 107 3.70 -23.55 10.77
C THR A 107 2.49 -23.98 9.96
N ARG A 108 1.54 -23.08 9.77
CA ARG A 108 0.40 -23.30 8.87
C ARG A 108 0.75 -22.68 7.53
N ALA A 109 1.01 -23.50 6.52
CA ALA A 109 1.41 -23.03 5.20
C ALA A 109 0.74 -23.84 4.08
N LEU A 110 0.54 -23.21 2.92
CA LEU A 110 0.00 -23.80 1.71
C LEU A 110 0.82 -23.31 0.51
N ALA A 111 1.08 -24.18 -0.45
CA ALA A 111 1.73 -23.82 -1.71
C ALA A 111 0.72 -23.84 -2.86
N PHE A 112 0.54 -22.71 -3.54
CA PHE A 112 -0.40 -22.54 -4.64
C PHE A 112 0.30 -22.69 -5.99
N LEU A 113 0.01 -23.78 -6.71
CA LEU A 113 0.64 -24.15 -7.98
C LEU A 113 -0.35 -24.02 -9.15
N ASP A 114 0.18 -23.90 -10.37
CA ASP A 114 -0.60 -23.88 -11.62
C ASP A 114 -1.14 -25.27 -12.03
N LYS A 115 -0.44 -26.34 -11.65
CA LYS A 115 -0.83 -27.74 -11.91
C LYS A 115 -0.08 -28.69 -10.96
N PRO A 116 -0.43 -29.99 -10.90
CA PRO A 116 0.31 -30.95 -10.08
C PRO A 116 1.81 -30.96 -10.39
N PRO A 117 2.69 -31.14 -9.40
CA PRO A 117 4.13 -31.20 -9.62
C PRO A 117 4.52 -32.43 -10.46
N PRO A 118 5.61 -32.38 -11.27
CA PRO A 118 5.96 -33.41 -12.25
C PRO A 118 6.28 -34.79 -11.67
N LEU A 119 6.66 -34.85 -10.40
CA LEU A 119 6.98 -36.09 -9.68
C LEU A 119 6.22 -36.10 -8.35
N PRO A 120 5.67 -37.25 -7.92
CA PRO A 120 5.19 -37.39 -6.55
C PRO A 120 6.37 -37.08 -5.62
N LEU A 121 6.19 -36.18 -4.66
CA LEU A 121 7.15 -36.08 -3.56
C LEU A 121 7.24 -37.48 -2.95
N ASN A 122 8.43 -38.11 -2.99
CA ASN A 122 8.70 -39.34 -2.26
C ASN A 122 8.12 -39.22 -0.85
N SER A 123 7.59 -40.30 -0.28
CA SER A 123 6.85 -40.28 0.99
C SER A 123 7.60 -39.68 2.19
N SER A 124 8.94 -39.65 2.15
CA SER A 124 9.78 -38.96 3.14
C SER A 124 9.92 -37.45 2.92
N SER A 125 9.69 -36.98 1.70
CA SER A 125 9.74 -35.57 1.29
C SER A 125 8.39 -34.86 1.41
N SER A 126 7.28 -35.61 1.40
CA SER A 126 5.93 -35.09 1.58
C SER A 126 5.65 -34.67 3.04
N SER A 127 6.34 -35.27 4.01
CA SER A 127 6.20 -34.91 5.42
C SER A 127 6.87 -33.57 5.77
N SER A 128 7.81 -33.08 4.95
CA SER A 128 8.51 -31.80 5.18
C SER A 128 8.15 -30.68 4.19
N SER A 129 7.18 -30.91 3.31
CA SER A 129 6.64 -29.89 2.41
C SER A 129 5.29 -29.38 2.91
N PRO A 130 4.94 -28.10 2.69
CA PRO A 130 3.58 -27.67 2.93
C PRO A 130 2.62 -28.34 1.92
N PRO A 131 1.34 -28.54 2.30
CA PRO A 131 0.33 -29.02 1.38
C PRO A 131 0.25 -28.16 0.11
N VAL A 132 0.13 -28.84 -1.03
CA VAL A 132 -0.02 -28.21 -2.34
C VAL A 132 -1.50 -28.03 -2.66
N VAL A 133 -1.85 -26.83 -3.12
CA VAL A 133 -3.16 -26.46 -3.66
C VAL A 133 -2.97 -26.11 -5.12
N ILE A 134 -3.79 -26.70 -6.00
CA ILE A 134 -3.80 -26.31 -7.41
C ILE A 134 -4.75 -25.14 -7.56
N SER A 135 -4.22 -24.01 -8.05
CA SER A 135 -5.01 -22.80 -8.20
C SER A 135 -6.11 -23.01 -9.24
N ALA A 136 -7.24 -22.35 -9.02
CA ALA A 136 -8.36 -22.41 -9.96
C ALA A 136 -8.01 -21.76 -11.31
N ASP A 137 -8.78 -22.12 -12.33
CA ASP A 137 -8.63 -21.53 -13.67
C ASP A 137 -8.89 -20.01 -13.64
N THR A 138 -7.98 -19.27 -14.27
CA THR A 138 -8.07 -17.82 -14.41
C THR A 138 -8.22 -17.38 -15.86
N SER A 139 -8.50 -18.29 -16.80
CA SER A 139 -8.64 -18.01 -18.24
C SER A 139 -9.68 -16.92 -18.55
N ALA A 140 -10.71 -16.78 -17.72
CA ALA A 140 -11.78 -15.79 -17.87
C ALA A 140 -11.36 -14.34 -17.53
N PHE A 141 -10.22 -14.12 -16.88
CA PHE A 141 -9.76 -12.78 -16.52
C PHE A 141 -8.96 -12.13 -17.66
N PRO A 142 -9.19 -10.85 -18.00
CA PRO A 142 -8.38 -10.19 -19.01
C PRO A 142 -6.94 -9.94 -18.52
N TYR A 143 -5.97 -10.04 -19.43
CA TYR A 143 -4.58 -9.63 -19.21
C TYR A 143 -4.12 -8.83 -20.43
N THR A 144 -3.84 -7.54 -20.24
CA THR A 144 -3.56 -6.61 -21.34
C THR A 144 -2.17 -5.98 -21.26
N PHE A 145 -1.41 -6.24 -20.20
CA PHE A 145 -0.02 -5.81 -20.10
C PHE A 145 0.85 -6.56 -21.13
N ARG A 146 1.62 -5.82 -21.92
CA ARG A 146 2.48 -6.41 -22.98
C ARG A 146 3.81 -6.86 -22.41
N GLY A 147 4.23 -8.09 -22.71
CA GLY A 147 5.52 -8.64 -22.28
C GLY A 147 5.55 -9.19 -20.85
N GLY A 148 4.44 -9.16 -20.13
CA GLY A 148 4.32 -9.79 -18.81
C GLY A 148 3.73 -11.21 -18.87
N LEU A 149 3.72 -11.88 -17.73
CA LEU A 149 3.20 -13.25 -17.61
C LEU A 149 1.78 -13.26 -17.07
N ARG A 150 0.88 -13.90 -17.82
CA ARG A 150 -0.54 -14.05 -17.42
C ARG A 150 -0.71 -14.81 -16.10
N SER A 151 0.28 -15.61 -15.70
CA SER A 151 0.33 -16.30 -14.40
C SER A 151 0.19 -15.34 -13.22
N ALA A 152 0.52 -14.05 -13.37
CA ALA A 152 0.33 -13.01 -12.37
C ALA A 152 -1.12 -12.91 -11.85
N ILE A 153 -2.11 -13.20 -12.70
CA ILE A 153 -3.53 -13.20 -12.28
C ILE A 153 -3.78 -14.34 -11.28
N ARG A 154 -3.28 -15.54 -11.58
CA ARG A 154 -3.38 -16.71 -10.70
C ARG A 154 -2.68 -16.45 -9.37
N VAL A 155 -1.49 -15.86 -9.40
CA VAL A 155 -0.73 -15.52 -8.19
C VAL A 155 -1.50 -14.51 -7.33
N ALA A 156 -2.05 -13.45 -7.92
CA ALA A 156 -2.90 -12.51 -7.18
C ALA A 156 -4.15 -13.22 -6.61
N ARG A 157 -4.79 -14.08 -7.40
CA ARG A 157 -6.01 -14.78 -6.98
C ARG A 157 -5.79 -15.77 -5.84
N ALA A 158 -4.56 -16.18 -5.57
CA ALA A 158 -4.21 -16.99 -4.39
C ALA A 158 -4.65 -16.32 -3.08
N VAL A 159 -4.76 -14.99 -3.02
CA VAL A 159 -5.33 -14.28 -1.86
C VAL A 159 -6.76 -14.70 -1.58
N LYS A 160 -7.62 -14.66 -2.61
CA LYS A 160 -9.00 -15.12 -2.49
C LYS A 160 -9.06 -16.61 -2.20
N GLU A 161 -8.27 -17.41 -2.91
CA GLU A 161 -8.30 -18.86 -2.75
C GLU A 161 -7.86 -19.30 -1.34
N ALA A 162 -6.89 -18.62 -0.72
CA ALA A 162 -6.49 -18.88 0.67
C ALA A 162 -7.62 -18.58 1.67
N VAL A 163 -8.35 -17.48 1.47
CA VAL A 163 -9.48 -17.08 2.33
C VAL A 163 -10.66 -18.04 2.16
N ASP A 164 -10.99 -18.41 0.91
CA ASP A 164 -12.11 -19.30 0.58
C ASP A 164 -11.95 -20.73 1.16
N ARG A 165 -10.74 -21.09 1.61
CA ARG A 165 -10.52 -22.35 2.36
C ARG A 165 -11.16 -22.35 3.74
N ASN A 166 -11.48 -21.17 4.28
CA ASN A 166 -12.16 -21.02 5.55
C ASN A 166 -11.47 -21.77 6.71
N GLU A 167 -10.13 -21.74 6.72
CA GLU A 167 -9.31 -22.34 7.77
C GLU A 167 -9.60 -21.61 9.10
N THR A 168 -9.88 -22.35 10.17
CA THR A 168 -10.31 -21.76 11.44
C THR A 168 -9.16 -21.09 12.19
N ASP A 169 -9.48 -20.07 12.99
CA ASP A 169 -8.52 -19.38 13.87
C ASP A 169 -7.32 -18.76 13.12
N VAL A 170 -7.54 -18.32 11.87
CA VAL A 170 -6.58 -17.49 11.13
C VAL A 170 -6.80 -16.02 11.48
N ARG A 171 -5.72 -15.33 11.83
CA ARG A 171 -5.69 -13.89 12.12
C ARG A 171 -4.96 -13.11 11.05
N TRP A 172 -3.97 -13.74 10.40
CA TRP A 172 -3.14 -13.12 9.38
C TRP A 172 -2.96 -14.08 8.22
N PHE A 173 -3.19 -13.58 7.02
CA PHE A 173 -2.82 -14.24 5.78
C PHE A 173 -1.49 -13.65 5.32
N VAL A 174 -0.44 -14.46 5.28
CA VAL A 174 0.90 -14.04 4.86
C VAL A 174 1.16 -14.62 3.48
N PHE A 175 1.60 -13.81 2.54
CA PHE A 175 1.86 -14.20 1.16
C PHE A 175 3.33 -13.99 0.84
N GLY A 176 3.89 -14.86 -0.01
CA GLY A 176 5.24 -14.74 -0.54
C GLY A 176 5.46 -15.68 -1.71
N ASP A 177 6.58 -15.53 -2.40
CA ASP A 177 6.99 -16.38 -3.51
C ASP A 177 7.70 -17.65 -3.02
N ASP A 178 7.93 -18.59 -3.93
CA ASP A 178 8.57 -19.87 -3.62
C ASP A 178 10.07 -19.78 -3.32
N ASP A 179 10.66 -18.59 -3.45
CA ASP A 179 11.98 -18.21 -3.00
C ASP A 179 12.00 -17.18 -1.87
N THR A 180 10.83 -16.81 -1.32
CA THR A 180 10.76 -16.01 -0.09
C THR A 180 11.09 -16.88 1.13
N VAL A 181 11.98 -16.39 1.99
CA VAL A 181 12.37 -17.05 3.25
C VAL A 181 11.81 -16.27 4.43
N PHE A 182 10.93 -16.90 5.21
CA PHE A 182 10.33 -16.27 6.38
C PHE A 182 11.05 -16.62 7.69
N PHE A 183 11.42 -15.60 8.46
CA PHE A 183 11.77 -15.77 9.86
C PHE A 183 10.48 -15.81 10.68
N VAL A 184 9.83 -16.97 10.75
CA VAL A 184 8.44 -17.13 11.24
C VAL A 184 8.17 -16.43 12.58
N ASP A 185 9.07 -16.54 13.56
CA ASP A 185 8.91 -15.87 14.86
C ASP A 185 8.97 -14.35 14.78
N ASN A 186 9.77 -13.82 13.85
CA ASN A 186 9.86 -12.39 13.61
C ASN A 186 8.58 -11.88 12.95
N VAL A 187 8.03 -12.64 11.99
CA VAL A 187 6.72 -12.33 11.38
C VAL A 187 5.63 -12.33 12.46
N VAL A 188 5.58 -13.35 13.32
CA VAL A 188 4.62 -13.41 14.44
C VAL A 188 4.77 -12.19 15.36
N ARG A 189 6.01 -11.85 15.76
CA ARG A 189 6.27 -10.71 16.65
C ARG A 189 5.89 -9.37 16.03
N ALA A 190 6.17 -9.18 14.74
CA ALA A 190 5.79 -7.98 14.00
C ALA A 190 4.26 -7.83 13.94
N LEU A 191 3.57 -8.89 13.50
CA LEU A 191 2.12 -8.90 13.34
C LEU A 191 1.34 -8.89 14.67
N ALA A 192 1.95 -9.35 15.77
CA ALA A 192 1.37 -9.29 17.11
C ALA A 192 1.16 -7.85 17.62
N ARG A 193 1.81 -6.85 17.00
CA ARG A 193 1.62 -5.42 17.35
C ARG A 193 0.30 -4.84 16.84
N TYR A 194 -0.37 -5.52 15.91
CA TYR A 194 -1.55 -5.01 15.24
C TYR A 194 -2.80 -5.82 15.61
N ASP A 195 -3.93 -5.12 15.76
CA ASP A 195 -5.23 -5.77 15.95
C ASP A 195 -5.75 -6.32 14.62
N HIS A 196 -5.58 -7.63 14.41
CA HIS A 196 -6.03 -8.36 13.21
C HIS A 196 -7.53 -8.22 12.86
N ARG A 197 -8.36 -7.74 13.79
CA ARG A 197 -9.79 -7.44 13.55
C ARG A 197 -10.00 -6.11 12.83
N ARG A 198 -8.94 -5.30 12.72
CA ARG A 198 -8.89 -4.07 11.92
C ARG A 198 -8.19 -4.35 10.58
N TRP A 199 -8.43 -3.49 9.61
CA TRP A 199 -7.87 -3.63 8.28
C TRP A 199 -6.41 -3.21 8.24
N PHE A 200 -5.54 -4.15 7.93
CA PHE A 200 -4.11 -3.92 7.76
C PHE A 200 -3.59 -4.67 6.53
N TYR A 201 -2.86 -3.95 5.70
CA TYR A 201 -2.01 -4.48 4.63
C TYR A 201 -0.57 -4.16 5.02
N VAL A 202 0.19 -5.17 5.41
CA VAL A 202 1.48 -5.05 6.08
C VAL A 202 2.58 -5.59 5.18
N GLY A 203 3.68 -4.88 5.06
CA GLY A 203 4.83 -5.30 4.25
C GLY A 203 5.77 -4.12 4.02
N SER A 204 6.62 -4.21 3.00
CA SER A 204 7.49 -3.11 2.61
C SER A 204 7.51 -2.95 1.09
N ASN A 205 7.77 -1.72 0.66
CA ASN A 205 8.14 -1.43 -0.71
C ASN A 205 9.53 -2.02 -1.04
N SER A 206 9.94 -1.95 -2.30
CA SER A 206 11.22 -2.48 -2.73
C SER A 206 12.38 -1.61 -2.25
N GLU A 207 13.52 -2.23 -1.95
CA GLU A 207 14.79 -1.53 -1.74
C GLU A 207 15.34 -0.90 -3.04
N SER A 208 14.81 -1.31 -4.21
CA SER A 208 15.15 -0.73 -5.50
C SER A 208 14.29 0.49 -5.80
N TYR A 209 14.93 1.65 -6.00
CA TYR A 209 14.25 2.89 -6.38
C TYR A 209 13.46 2.73 -7.69
N ASP A 210 14.08 2.13 -8.72
CA ASP A 210 13.45 1.98 -10.04
C ASP A 210 12.19 1.10 -9.96
N GLN A 211 12.23 0.03 -9.15
CA GLN A 211 11.04 -0.81 -8.93
C GLN A 211 9.90 -0.05 -8.27
N ASN A 212 10.21 0.85 -7.34
CA ASN A 212 9.19 1.68 -6.69
C ASN A 212 8.61 2.74 -7.65
N VAL A 213 9.43 3.31 -8.53
CA VAL A 213 8.98 4.25 -9.57
C VAL A 213 8.03 3.56 -10.56
N ASP A 214 8.39 2.34 -10.99
CA ASP A 214 7.61 1.58 -11.96
C ASP A 214 6.31 1.00 -11.38
N HIS A 215 6.28 0.74 -10.07
CA HIS A 215 5.16 0.11 -9.40
C HIS A 215 4.47 1.01 -8.38
N SER A 216 5.04 1.15 -7.17
CA SER A 216 4.56 2.09 -6.15
C SER A 216 5.50 2.06 -4.94
N PHE A 217 5.68 3.20 -4.29
CA PHE A 217 6.31 3.30 -2.97
C PHE A 217 5.39 2.83 -1.83
N GLU A 218 4.11 2.62 -2.11
CA GLU A 218 3.08 2.19 -1.14
C GLU A 218 2.56 0.77 -1.43
N MET A 219 3.26 -0.01 -2.26
CA MET A 219 2.93 -1.41 -2.54
C MET A 219 3.87 -2.31 -1.76
N ALA A 220 3.33 -3.33 -1.08
CA ALA A 220 4.17 -4.41 -0.57
C ALA A 220 4.56 -5.34 -1.72
N PHE A 221 5.86 -5.59 -1.89
CA PHE A 221 6.38 -6.47 -2.95
C PHE A 221 6.31 -7.94 -2.52
N GLY A 222 5.83 -8.80 -3.43
CA GLY A 222 5.54 -10.21 -3.17
C GLY A 222 6.78 -11.04 -2.84
N GLY A 223 7.91 -10.74 -3.47
CA GLY A 223 9.18 -11.46 -3.22
C GLY A 223 9.72 -11.24 -1.79
N GLY A 224 9.49 -10.06 -1.20
CA GLY A 224 9.76 -9.80 0.23
C GLY A 224 8.65 -10.30 1.15
N GLY A 225 7.51 -10.65 0.59
CA GLY A 225 6.31 -11.08 1.27
C GLY A 225 5.47 -9.91 1.82
N PHE A 226 4.22 -10.21 2.11
CA PHE A 226 3.30 -9.28 2.76
C PHE A 226 2.28 -10.03 3.61
N ALA A 227 1.62 -9.32 4.51
CA ALA A 227 0.54 -9.87 5.32
C ALA A 227 -0.73 -9.02 5.21
N ILE A 228 -1.87 -9.69 5.23
CA ILE A 228 -3.19 -9.06 5.27
C ILE A 228 -3.89 -9.56 6.54
N SER A 229 -4.46 -8.63 7.30
CA SER A 229 -5.27 -9.01 8.47
C SER A 229 -6.51 -9.80 8.04
N CYS A 230 -6.96 -10.73 8.88
CA CYS A 230 -8.10 -11.59 8.55
C CYS A 230 -9.35 -10.78 8.14
N SER A 231 -9.67 -9.73 8.89
CA SER A 231 -10.79 -8.83 8.60
C SER A 231 -10.70 -8.13 7.24
N LEU A 232 -9.50 -7.75 6.78
CA LEU A 232 -9.32 -7.18 5.44
C LEU A 232 -9.36 -8.26 4.36
N ALA A 233 -8.75 -9.42 4.61
CA ALA A 233 -8.71 -10.53 3.67
C ALA A 233 -10.11 -11.03 3.32
N GLU A 234 -11.01 -11.13 4.29
CA GLU A 234 -12.42 -11.51 4.09
C GLU A 234 -13.17 -10.56 3.14
N VAL A 235 -12.94 -9.25 3.27
CA VAL A 235 -13.58 -8.24 2.41
C VAL A 235 -12.93 -8.24 1.03
N LEU A 236 -11.60 -8.26 0.98
CA LEU A 236 -10.83 -8.30 -0.26
C LEU A 236 -11.23 -9.52 -1.11
N ALA A 237 -11.33 -10.71 -0.51
CA ALA A 237 -11.70 -11.93 -1.23
C ALA A 237 -13.10 -11.88 -1.89
N ARG A 238 -14.02 -11.06 -1.37
CA ARG A 238 -15.36 -10.86 -1.97
C ARG A 238 -15.31 -9.98 -3.21
N VAL A 239 -14.42 -9.00 -3.24
CA VAL A 239 -14.32 -8.03 -4.34
C VAL A 239 -13.22 -8.34 -5.35
N LEU A 240 -12.27 -9.22 -4.99
CA LEU A 240 -11.02 -9.46 -5.72
C LEU A 240 -11.27 -9.81 -7.19
N ASP A 241 -12.17 -10.74 -7.49
CA ASP A 241 -12.40 -11.16 -8.88
C ASP A 241 -12.89 -9.99 -9.77
N SER A 242 -13.74 -9.10 -9.24
CA SER A 242 -14.16 -7.91 -9.98
C SER A 242 -13.00 -6.92 -10.17
N CYS A 243 -12.15 -6.79 -9.16
CA CYS A 243 -11.00 -5.90 -9.16
C CYS A 243 -9.92 -6.37 -10.14
N LEU A 244 -9.61 -7.68 -10.18
CA LEU A 244 -8.67 -8.26 -11.13
C LEU A 244 -9.07 -8.00 -12.59
N ARG A 245 -10.37 -7.92 -12.89
CA ARG A 245 -10.85 -7.54 -14.22
C ARG A 245 -10.62 -6.06 -14.54
N ARG A 246 -10.76 -5.16 -13.56
CA ARG A 246 -10.50 -3.71 -13.72
C ARG A 246 -9.02 -3.45 -13.96
N TYR A 247 -8.14 -4.15 -13.26
CA TYR A 247 -6.68 -3.97 -13.33
C TYR A 247 -5.99 -4.99 -14.25
N ALA A 248 -6.62 -5.31 -15.38
CA ALA A 248 -6.07 -6.23 -16.39
C ALA A 248 -4.75 -5.75 -16.99
N ASN A 249 -4.53 -4.43 -16.97
CA ASN A 249 -3.39 -3.73 -17.55
C ASN A 249 -2.16 -3.69 -16.65
N LEU A 250 -2.22 -4.17 -15.40
CA LEU A 250 -1.05 -4.16 -14.51
C LEU A 250 -0.06 -5.29 -14.83
N TYR A 251 1.21 -5.11 -14.49
CA TYR A 251 2.27 -6.08 -14.77
C TYR A 251 2.11 -7.36 -13.94
N GLY A 252 2.34 -7.26 -12.63
CA GLY A 252 2.46 -8.39 -11.71
C GLY A 252 1.23 -8.63 -10.83
N SER A 253 1.34 -9.63 -9.96
CA SER A 253 0.34 -9.94 -8.93
C SER A 253 0.24 -8.84 -7.88
N ASP A 254 1.39 -8.32 -7.47
CA ASP A 254 1.50 -7.44 -6.30
C ASP A 254 0.82 -6.11 -6.56
N SER A 255 1.05 -5.55 -7.75
CA SER A 255 0.37 -4.32 -8.19
C SER A 255 -1.14 -4.48 -8.25
N ARG A 256 -1.64 -5.69 -8.58
CA ARG A 256 -3.07 -5.98 -8.57
C ARG A 256 -3.62 -6.03 -7.15
N ILE A 257 -2.95 -6.75 -6.24
CA ILE A 257 -3.36 -6.79 -4.83
C ILE A 257 -3.34 -5.40 -4.22
N TYR A 258 -2.26 -4.66 -4.40
CA TYR A 258 -2.16 -3.28 -3.95
C TYR A 258 -3.29 -2.41 -4.49
N SER A 259 -3.58 -2.46 -5.79
CA SER A 259 -4.67 -1.67 -6.37
C SER A 259 -6.03 -2.04 -5.78
N CYS A 260 -6.30 -3.34 -5.57
CA CYS A 260 -7.55 -3.79 -4.96
C CYS A 260 -7.68 -3.40 -3.48
N VAL A 261 -6.58 -3.42 -2.74
CA VAL A 261 -6.53 -2.98 -1.34
C VAL A 261 -6.71 -1.46 -1.25
N ALA A 262 -6.12 -0.71 -2.18
CA ALA A 262 -6.27 0.75 -2.27
C ALA A 262 -7.71 1.16 -2.62
N GLU A 263 -8.43 0.42 -3.47
CA GLU A 263 -9.88 0.64 -3.72
C GLU A 263 -10.73 0.49 -2.45
N LEU A 264 -10.28 -0.32 -1.48
CA LEU A 264 -10.91 -0.45 -0.17
C LEU A 264 -10.50 0.66 0.82
N GLY A 265 -9.68 1.62 0.39
CA GLY A 265 -9.20 2.73 1.22
C GLY A 265 -8.11 2.35 2.21
N VAL A 266 -7.43 1.22 2.01
CA VAL A 266 -6.36 0.76 2.90
C VAL A 266 -5.00 1.05 2.27
N GLY A 267 -4.15 1.77 3.02
CA GLY A 267 -2.75 2.00 2.66
C GLY A 267 -1.80 0.95 3.23
N LEU A 268 -0.56 0.95 2.72
CA LEU A 268 0.49 0.08 3.23
C LEU A 268 0.88 0.47 4.66
N THR A 269 0.90 -0.53 5.52
CA THR A 269 1.52 -0.47 6.84
C THR A 269 2.95 -0.95 6.70
N HIS A 270 3.88 0.02 6.64
CA HIS A 270 5.29 -0.24 6.42
C HIS A 270 5.92 -1.00 7.58
N GLU A 271 6.47 -2.18 7.27
CA GLU A 271 7.26 -3.03 8.15
C GLU A 271 8.61 -3.30 7.49
N PRO A 272 9.69 -2.61 7.92
CA PRO A 272 11.01 -2.69 7.30
C PRO A 272 11.67 -4.07 7.31
N GLY A 273 11.07 -5.07 7.97
CA GLY A 273 11.58 -6.44 8.01
C GLY A 273 11.13 -7.33 6.85
N PHE A 274 10.29 -6.82 5.93
CA PHE A 274 9.95 -7.48 4.68
C PHE A 274 10.88 -6.95 3.59
N HIS A 275 11.71 -7.82 3.01
CA HIS A 275 12.81 -7.42 2.14
C HIS A 275 12.70 -8.01 0.74
N GLN A 276 12.64 -7.17 -0.28
CA GLN A 276 12.64 -7.61 -1.67
C GLN A 276 14.09 -7.86 -2.10
N VAL A 277 14.56 -9.10 -1.97
CA VAL A 277 15.88 -9.50 -2.45
C VAL A 277 15.82 -9.62 -3.99
N LEU A 278 16.19 -8.54 -4.69
CA LEU A 278 16.39 -8.50 -6.14
C LEU A 278 17.81 -8.94 -6.51
#